data_AF-A0A078JUV4-F1
#
_entry.id   AF-A0A078JUV4-F1
#
_cell.length_a   1.000
_cell.length_b   1.000
_cell.length_c   1.000
_cell.angle_alpha   90.00
_cell.angle_beta   90.00
_cell.angle_gamma   90.00
#
_symmetry.space_group_name_H-M   'P 1'
#
loop_
_entity.id
_entity.type
_entity.pdbx_description
1 polymer ?
#
loop_
_entity_poly.entity_id
_entity_poly.type
_entity_poly.pdbx_seq_one_letter_code
_entity_poly.pdbx_strand_id
1 'polypeptide(L)'
;MYMSKCKQGESFSEGEIVPYGDIPISPCAGILNYGQGLFEGLKAYRTEDGRITLFRPDQNAFRMQTGADRLCMTSPSSDQFVQAVKKTVLANKKWVPPPGKGSLYIRPLLIGTGAVLGIASAPEYTFLMYASPVGNYHTVRLFVIQILCVANSL
;
A
#
# COMPACT_ATOMS: atom_id res chain seq x y z
N MET A 1 6.17 3.87 -9.84
CA MET A 1 5.09 3.63 -8.87
C MET A 1 3.77 3.56 -9.61
N TYR A 2 2.75 2.88 -9.06
CA TYR A 2 1.38 2.95 -9.56
C TYR A 2 0.65 4.12 -8.92
N MET A 3 -0.18 4.84 -9.66
CA MET A 3 -1.04 5.91 -9.13
C MET A 3 -2.42 5.88 -9.79
N SER A 4 -3.46 6.06 -8.97
CA SER A 4 -4.82 6.35 -9.41
C SER A 4 -5.47 7.34 -8.44
N LYS A 5 -6.43 8.11 -8.93
CA LYS A 5 -7.18 9.09 -8.15
C LYS A 5 -8.68 8.86 -8.29
N CYS A 6 -9.42 9.24 -7.27
CA CYS A 6 -10.87 9.12 -7.25
C CYS A 6 -11.46 10.27 -6.42
N LYS A 7 -12.59 10.83 -6.87
CA LYS A 7 -13.36 11.77 -6.05
C LYS A 7 -14.21 11.02 -5.04
N GLN A 8 -14.60 11.70 -3.97
CA GLN A 8 -15.49 11.12 -2.97
C GLN A 8 -16.80 10.63 -3.58
N GLY A 9 -17.13 9.36 -3.32
CA GLY A 9 -18.36 8.72 -3.81
C GLY A 9 -18.27 8.18 -5.25
N GLU A 10 -17.16 8.39 -5.95
CA GLU A 10 -16.92 7.79 -7.26
C GLU A 10 -16.19 6.43 -7.13
N SER A 11 -15.93 5.76 -8.23
CA SER A 11 -15.05 4.58 -8.28
C SER A 11 -13.67 4.97 -8.81
N PHE A 12 -12.63 4.28 -8.36
CA PHE A 12 -11.30 4.48 -8.95
C PHE A 12 -11.33 4.14 -10.45
N SER A 13 -10.66 4.95 -11.26
CA SER A 13 -10.34 4.59 -12.64
C SER A 13 -9.08 3.72 -12.71
N GLU A 14 -8.82 3.15 -13.88
CA GLU A 14 -7.56 2.49 -14.15
C GLU A 14 -6.41 3.48 -13.98
N GLY A 15 -5.49 3.17 -13.08
CA GLY A 15 -4.31 3.98 -12.82
C GLY A 15 -3.13 3.64 -13.73
N GLU A 16 -2.07 4.42 -13.55
CA GLU A 16 -0.89 4.40 -14.42
C GLU A 16 0.37 4.02 -13.66
N ILE A 17 1.34 3.46 -14.39
CA ILE A 17 2.71 3.29 -13.90
C ILE A 17 3.50 4.54 -14.29
N VAL A 18 3.92 5.31 -13.29
CA VAL A 18 4.73 6.52 -13.44
C VAL A 18 6.12 6.32 -12.83
N PRO A 19 7.14 7.12 -13.20
CA PRO A 19 8.41 7.15 -12.48
C PRO A 19 8.19 7.39 -10.98
N TYR A 20 9.05 6.81 -10.14
CA TYR A 20 9.02 7.11 -8.70
C TYR A 20 9.42 8.57 -8.48
N GLY A 21 8.69 9.26 -7.61
CA GLY A 21 8.96 10.66 -7.26
C GLY A 21 7.97 11.15 -6.21
N ASP A 22 8.19 12.37 -5.73
CA ASP A 22 7.30 13.01 -4.78
C ASP A 22 5.93 13.30 -5.40
N ILE A 23 4.89 13.31 -4.56
CA ILE A 23 3.54 13.66 -4.98
C ILE A 23 3.19 15.08 -4.53
N PRO A 24 2.66 15.95 -5.41
CA PRO A 24 2.16 17.25 -4.99
C PRO A 24 0.87 17.05 -4.18
N ILE A 25 0.80 17.70 -3.02
CA ILE A 25 -0.35 17.61 -2.12
C ILE A 25 -0.71 18.99 -1.58
N SER A 26 -2.01 19.27 -1.46
CA SER A 26 -2.47 20.50 -0.84
C SER A 26 -2.11 20.51 0.65
N PRO A 27 -1.65 21.64 1.22
CA PRO A 27 -1.51 21.78 2.68
C PRO A 27 -2.81 21.53 3.44
N CYS A 28 -3.96 21.78 2.79
CA CYS A 28 -5.29 21.52 3.35
C CYS A 28 -5.75 20.06 3.15
N ALA A 29 -4.88 19.13 2.75
CA ALA A 29 -5.29 17.74 2.54
C ALA A 29 -5.63 17.05 3.87
N GLY A 30 -6.69 16.24 3.87
CA GLY A 30 -7.15 15.51 5.06
C GLY A 30 -6.09 14.59 5.66
N ILE A 31 -5.22 13.99 4.82
CA ILE A 31 -4.09 13.18 5.31
C ILE A 31 -3.09 13.99 6.16
N LEU A 32 -2.84 15.25 5.82
CA LEU A 32 -1.85 16.08 6.53
C LEU A 32 -2.39 16.65 7.85
N ASN A 33 -3.69 16.95 7.90
CA ASN A 33 -4.30 17.65 9.04
C ASN A 33 -4.99 16.70 10.01
N TYR A 34 -5.57 15.60 9.51
CA TYR A 34 -6.42 14.69 10.30
C TYR A 34 -6.02 13.22 10.16
N GLY A 35 -4.90 12.92 9.49
CA GLY A 35 -4.41 11.55 9.32
C GLY A 35 -5.36 10.65 8.52
N GLN A 36 -6.22 11.21 7.66
CA GLN A 36 -7.17 10.42 6.87
C GLN A 36 -6.47 9.65 5.75
N GLY A 37 -5.91 8.49 6.11
CA GLY A 37 -5.30 7.55 5.18
C GLY A 37 -4.87 6.28 5.87
N LEU A 38 -4.53 5.30 5.04
CA LEU A 38 -4.13 3.96 5.47
C LEU A 38 -3.12 3.38 4.49
N PHE A 39 -2.50 2.29 4.90
CA PHE A 39 -1.53 1.57 4.07
C PHE A 39 -1.72 0.06 4.17
N GLU A 40 -1.11 -0.62 3.21
CA GLU A 40 -0.99 -2.07 3.20
C GLU A 40 0.47 -2.52 3.06
N GLY A 41 0.71 -3.80 3.29
CA GLY A 41 2.04 -4.39 3.15
C GLY A 41 1.96 -5.80 2.62
N LEU A 42 2.59 -6.04 1.47
CA LEU A 42 2.69 -7.37 0.87
C LEU A 42 4.02 -7.55 0.14
N LYS A 43 4.31 -8.78 -0.25
CA LYS A 43 5.59 -9.17 -0.84
C LYS A 43 5.38 -9.96 -2.13
N ALA A 44 6.24 -9.69 -3.10
CA ALA A 44 6.43 -10.53 -4.28
C ALA A 44 7.73 -11.32 -4.15
N TYR A 45 7.67 -12.59 -4.51
CA TYR A 45 8.77 -13.54 -4.38
C TYR A 45 9.12 -14.11 -5.75
N ARG A 46 10.41 -14.35 -5.97
CA ARG A 46 10.88 -15.13 -7.12
C ARG A 46 11.04 -16.58 -6.70
N THR A 47 10.38 -17.48 -7.43
CA THR A 47 10.50 -18.93 -7.25
C THR A 47 11.74 -19.47 -7.96
N GLU A 48 12.16 -20.69 -7.63
CA GLU A 48 13.33 -21.35 -8.23
C GLU A 48 13.23 -21.50 -9.75
N ASP A 49 12.01 -21.70 -10.26
CA ASP A 49 11.69 -21.76 -11.70
C ASP A 49 11.54 -20.36 -12.36
N GLY A 50 11.87 -19.28 -11.64
CA GLY A 50 11.91 -17.92 -12.16
C GLY A 50 10.57 -17.19 -12.24
N ARG A 51 9.44 -17.84 -11.88
CA ARG A 51 8.13 -17.19 -11.76
C ARG A 51 8.14 -16.17 -10.61
N ILE A 52 7.19 -15.23 -10.66
CA ILE A 52 6.94 -14.27 -9.59
C ILE A 52 5.59 -14.57 -8.98
N THR A 53 5.56 -14.77 -7.67
CA THR A 53 4.35 -15.10 -6.91
C THR A 53 4.04 -14.04 -5.88
N LEU A 54 2.74 -13.86 -5.64
CA LEU A 54 2.19 -13.00 -4.59
C LEU A 54 1.50 -13.88 -3.56
N PHE A 55 1.63 -13.55 -2.27
CA PHE A 55 0.94 -14.26 -1.22
C PHE A 55 -0.36 -13.54 -0.85
N ARG A 56 -1.50 -14.15 -1.21
CA ARG A 56 -2.87 -13.72 -0.85
C ARG A 56 -3.13 -12.20 -0.99
N PRO A 57 -2.84 -11.58 -2.16
CA PRO A 57 -3.02 -10.13 -2.35
C PRO A 57 -4.49 -9.69 -2.21
N ASP A 58 -5.44 -10.60 -2.40
CA ASP A 58 -6.87 -10.42 -2.15
C ASP A 58 -7.18 -10.09 -0.68
N GLN A 59 -6.45 -10.68 0.27
CA GLN A 59 -6.64 -10.40 1.70
C GLN A 59 -6.13 -9.03 2.11
N ASN A 60 -5.03 -8.58 1.49
CA ASN A 60 -4.57 -7.19 1.64
C ASN A 60 -5.59 -6.21 1.08
N ALA A 61 -6.21 -6.53 -0.06
CA ALA A 61 -7.27 -5.70 -0.65
C ALA A 61 -8.49 -5.58 0.28
N PHE A 62 -8.95 -6.71 0.83
CA PHE A 62 -10.07 -6.74 1.77
C PHE A 62 -9.79 -5.94 3.05
N ARG A 63 -8.56 -6.05 3.59
CA ARG A 63 -8.16 -5.27 4.77
C ARG A 63 -8.08 -3.77 4.47
N MET A 64 -7.61 -3.38 3.29
CA MET A 64 -7.65 -1.99 2.82
C MET A 64 -9.09 -1.46 2.75
N GLN A 65 -10.03 -2.22 2.19
CA GLN A 65 -11.45 -1.84 2.13
C GLN A 65 -12.04 -1.65 3.52
N THR A 66 -11.81 -2.61 4.42
CA THR A 66 -12.28 -2.53 5.81
C THR A 66 -11.74 -1.28 6.52
N GLY A 67 -10.45 -0.96 6.32
CA GLY A 67 -9.84 0.25 6.88
C GLY A 67 -10.37 1.54 6.26
N ALA A 68 -10.66 1.53 4.95
CA ALA A 68 -11.20 2.69 4.24
C ALA A 68 -12.61 3.00 4.73
N ASP A 69 -13.45 1.97 4.91
CA ASP A 69 -14.78 2.11 5.47
C ASP A 69 -14.72 2.72 6.88
N ARG A 70 -13.76 2.27 7.71
CA ARG A 70 -13.56 2.80 9.06
C ARG A 70 -13.14 4.28 9.09
N LEU A 71 -12.49 4.75 8.03
CA LEU A 71 -12.03 6.14 7.85
C LEU A 71 -12.95 6.98 6.95
N CYS A 72 -14.12 6.45 6.58
CA CYS A 72 -15.08 7.10 5.67
C CYS A 72 -14.44 7.50 4.33
N MET A 73 -13.61 6.61 3.75
CA MET A 73 -12.88 6.81 2.51
C MET A 73 -13.43 5.91 1.39
N THR A 74 -13.41 6.40 0.15
CA THR A 74 -13.63 5.55 -1.02
C THR A 74 -12.40 4.67 -1.25
N SER A 75 -12.59 3.36 -1.39
CA SER A 75 -11.52 2.38 -1.62
C SER A 75 -11.52 1.84 -3.06
N PRO A 76 -10.38 1.35 -3.58
CA PRO A 76 -10.37 0.55 -4.79
C PRO A 76 -11.05 -0.80 -4.54
N SER A 77 -11.70 -1.35 -5.58
CA SER A 77 -12.22 -2.72 -5.53
C SER A 77 -11.09 -3.74 -5.36
N SER A 78 -11.43 -4.96 -4.94
CA SER A 78 -10.43 -6.01 -4.71
C SER A 78 -9.66 -6.33 -5.99
N ASP A 79 -10.36 -6.35 -7.12
CA ASP A 79 -9.74 -6.56 -8.43
C ASP A 79 -8.84 -5.40 -8.82
N GLN A 80 -9.27 -4.15 -8.63
CA GLN A 80 -8.45 -2.97 -8.92
C GLN A 80 -7.15 -2.99 -8.11
N PHE A 81 -7.23 -3.32 -6.82
CA PHE A 81 -6.07 -3.46 -5.95
C PHE A 81 -5.13 -4.54 -6.47
N VAL A 82 -5.64 -5.76 -6.70
CA VAL A 82 -4.82 -6.91 -7.13
C VAL A 82 -4.18 -6.66 -8.49
N GLN A 83 -4.91 -6.07 -9.45
CA GLN A 83 -4.36 -5.72 -10.76
C GLN A 83 -3.26 -4.66 -10.65
N ALA A 84 -3.47 -3.64 -9.84
CA ALA A 84 -2.48 -2.61 -9.65
C ALA A 84 -1.22 -3.13 -8.93
N VAL A 85 -1.35 -4.10 -8.01
CA VAL A 85 -0.21 -4.84 -7.43
C VAL A 85 0.55 -5.58 -8.52
N LYS A 86 -0.15 -6.34 -9.38
CA LYS A 86 0.46 -7.08 -10.50
C LYS A 86 1.21 -6.15 -11.43
N LYS A 87 0.60 -5.03 -11.85
CA LYS A 87 1.24 -4.00 -12.70
C LYS A 87 2.50 -3.45 -12.04
N THR A 88 2.43 -3.11 -10.76
CA THR A 88 3.56 -2.57 -9.99
C THR A 88 4.72 -3.57 -9.95
N VAL A 89 4.44 -4.85 -9.70
CA VAL A 89 5.45 -5.91 -9.63
C VAL A 89 6.05 -6.21 -11.00
N LEU A 90 5.24 -6.27 -12.06
CA LEU A 90 5.70 -6.50 -13.42
C LEU A 90 6.62 -5.37 -13.90
N ALA A 91 6.24 -4.10 -13.67
CA ALA A 91 7.07 -2.94 -13.98
C ALA A 91 8.42 -2.94 -13.23
N ASN A 92 8.48 -3.61 -12.08
CA ASN A 92 9.67 -3.70 -11.23
C ASN A 92 10.27 -5.12 -11.19
N LYS A 93 9.96 -5.97 -12.18
CA LYS A 93 10.39 -7.38 -12.21
C LYS A 93 11.90 -7.58 -12.02
N LYS A 94 12.72 -6.66 -12.54
CA LYS A 94 14.18 -6.70 -12.40
C LYS A 94 14.68 -6.51 -10.96
N TRP A 95 13.88 -5.88 -10.11
CA TRP A 95 14.19 -5.60 -8.71
C TRP A 95 13.69 -6.69 -7.76
N VAL A 96 12.92 -7.68 -8.24
CA VAL A 96 12.52 -8.82 -7.41
C VAL A 96 13.77 -9.68 -7.14
N PRO A 97 14.21 -9.83 -5.88
CA PRO A 97 15.44 -10.55 -5.55
C PRO A 97 15.43 -12.00 -6.06
N PRO A 98 16.61 -12.61 -6.26
CA PRO A 98 16.72 -14.03 -6.56
C PRO A 98 16.09 -14.92 -5.47
N PRO A 99 15.73 -16.17 -5.79
CA PRO A 99 15.18 -17.11 -4.82
C PRO A 99 16.09 -17.22 -3.58
N GLY A 100 15.48 -17.18 -2.39
CA GLY A 100 16.18 -17.25 -1.11
C GLY A 100 17.01 -16.01 -0.72
N LYS A 101 17.06 -14.94 -1.55
CA LYS A 101 17.83 -13.72 -1.25
C LYS A 101 16.98 -12.55 -0.74
N GLY A 102 15.66 -12.68 -0.74
CA GLY A 102 14.76 -11.66 -0.24
C GLY A 102 13.42 -11.63 -0.97
N SER A 103 12.78 -10.48 -0.95
CA SER A 103 11.50 -10.24 -1.61
C SER A 103 11.41 -8.81 -2.11
N LEU A 104 10.52 -8.54 -3.07
CA LEU A 104 10.12 -7.18 -3.39
C LEU A 104 8.95 -6.82 -2.46
N TYR A 105 9.15 -5.87 -1.56
CA TYR A 105 8.09 -5.35 -0.71
C TYR A 105 7.27 -4.32 -1.49
N ILE A 106 5.95 -4.47 -1.49
CA ILE A 106 5.00 -3.56 -2.13
C ILE A 106 4.27 -2.81 -1.02
N ARG A 107 4.22 -1.48 -1.15
CA ARG A 107 3.54 -0.58 -0.22
C ARG A 107 2.39 0.14 -0.94
N PRO A 108 1.16 -0.38 -0.84
CA PRO A 108 -0.03 0.36 -1.20
C PRO A 108 -0.39 1.40 -0.14
N LEU A 109 -0.77 2.60 -0.59
CA LEU A 109 -1.29 3.68 0.23
C LEU A 109 -2.63 4.14 -0.35
N LEU A 110 -3.58 4.42 0.53
CA LEU A 110 -4.82 5.13 0.20
C LEU A 110 -4.88 6.37 1.10
N ILE A 111 -4.83 7.56 0.50
CA ILE A 111 -4.68 8.83 1.23
C ILE A 111 -5.71 9.86 0.76
N GLY A 112 -6.30 10.60 1.71
CA GLY A 112 -7.19 11.72 1.43
C GLY A 112 -6.42 12.96 0.97
N THR A 113 -6.30 13.14 -0.34
CA THR A 113 -5.50 14.20 -0.97
C THR A 113 -6.30 15.46 -1.33
N GLY A 114 -7.63 15.37 -1.32
CA GLY A 114 -8.51 16.50 -1.58
C GLY A 114 -8.37 17.59 -0.51
N ALA A 115 -8.39 18.86 -0.95
CA ALA A 115 -8.25 20.01 -0.07
C ALA A 115 -9.54 20.23 0.74
N VAL A 116 -9.47 20.06 2.05
CA VAL A 116 -10.56 20.32 3.00
C VAL A 116 -9.99 20.60 4.39
N LEU A 117 -10.21 21.82 4.91
CA LEU A 117 -9.83 22.18 6.27
C LEU A 117 -10.95 21.94 7.29
N GLY A 118 -12.19 21.73 6.83
CA GLY A 118 -13.26 21.26 7.71
C GLY A 118 -13.05 19.80 8.09
N ILE A 119 -13.54 19.39 9.25
CA ILE A 119 -13.54 17.98 9.64
C ILE A 119 -14.63 17.25 8.84
N ALA A 120 -14.23 16.68 7.71
CA ALA A 120 -15.07 15.91 6.80
C ALA A 120 -14.21 14.91 6.03
N SER A 121 -14.85 13.96 5.36
CA SER A 121 -14.18 13.09 4.38
C SER A 121 -13.55 13.91 3.26
N ALA A 122 -12.33 13.55 2.86
CA ALA A 122 -11.63 14.23 1.77
C ALA A 122 -12.42 14.16 0.44
N PRO A 123 -12.48 15.25 -0.33
CA PRO A 123 -13.20 15.27 -1.61
C PRO A 123 -12.49 14.50 -2.73
N GLU A 124 -11.21 14.18 -2.56
CA GLU A 124 -10.40 13.37 -3.48
C GLU A 124 -9.49 12.44 -2.68
N TYR A 125 -9.31 11.23 -3.18
CA TYR A 125 -8.40 10.21 -2.67
C TYR A 125 -7.36 9.87 -3.72
N THR A 126 -6.12 9.65 -3.28
CA THR A 126 -5.06 9.07 -4.10
C THR A 126 -4.77 7.66 -3.62
N PHE A 127 -4.88 6.69 -4.52
CA PHE A 127 -4.42 5.32 -4.34
C PHE A 127 -3.11 5.16 -5.09
N LEU A 128 -2.01 4.96 -4.35
CA LEU A 128 -0.68 4.84 -4.93
C LEU A 128 0.07 3.65 -4.37
N MET A 129 1.02 3.11 -5.15
CA MET A 129 1.84 2.00 -4.72
C MET A 129 3.27 2.13 -5.20
N TYR A 130 4.21 1.95 -4.29
CA TYR A 130 5.62 1.83 -4.60
C TYR A 130 6.17 0.50 -4.10
N ALA A 131 7.37 0.15 -4.56
CA ALA A 131 8.01 -1.10 -4.22
C ALA A 131 9.47 -0.89 -3.86
N SER A 132 9.99 -1.70 -2.96
CA SER A 132 11.39 -1.68 -2.52
C SER A 132 11.91 -3.10 -2.33
N PRO A 133 13.09 -3.45 -2.88
CA PRO A 133 13.71 -4.74 -2.62
C PRO A 133 14.14 -4.82 -1.16
N VAL A 134 13.81 -5.92 -0.48
CA VAL A 134 14.19 -6.17 0.91
C VAL A 134 14.90 -7.53 1.02
N GLY A 135 15.99 -7.56 1.77
CA GLY A 135 16.73 -8.79 2.08
C GLY A 135 16.01 -9.67 3.10
N ASN A 136 16.62 -10.81 3.41
CA ASN A 136 16.12 -11.68 4.48
C ASN A 136 16.28 -11.02 5.84
N TYR A 137 15.21 -11.04 6.65
CA TYR A 137 15.23 -10.48 8.00
C TYR A 137 16.06 -11.35 8.98
N HIS A 138 16.12 -12.67 8.73
CA HIS A 138 16.97 -13.61 9.45
C HIS A 138 17.82 -14.37 8.43
N THR A 139 19.14 -14.33 8.60
CA THR A 139 20.07 -15.02 7.70
C THR A 139 20.35 -16.46 8.12
N VAL A 140 20.42 -16.76 9.43
CA VAL A 140 20.75 -18.11 9.94
C VAL A 140 20.15 -18.40 11.33
N ARG A 141 19.89 -17.38 12.17
CA ARG A 141 19.42 -17.57 13.55
C ARG A 141 18.15 -16.78 13.81
N LEU A 142 17.16 -17.44 14.42
CA LEU A 142 15.98 -16.77 14.96
C LEU A 142 16.41 -15.97 16.20
N PHE A 143 16.06 -14.68 16.25
CA PHE A 143 16.28 -13.85 17.42
C PHE A 143 14.98 -13.73 18.20
N VAL A 144 15.03 -14.01 19.50
CA VAL A 144 13.90 -13.77 20.40
C VAL A 144 13.94 -12.30 20.81
N ILE A 145 12.83 -11.60 20.64
CA ILE A 145 12.66 -10.21 21.07
C ILE A 145 11.93 -10.19 22.42
N GLN A 146 12.38 -9.32 23.32
CA GLN A 146 11.68 -9.03 24.57
C GLN A 146 10.53 -8.07 24.30
N ILE A 147 9.36 -8.35 24.88
CA ILE A 147 8.15 -7.52 24.73
C ILE A 147 7.97 -6.73 26.02
N LEU A 148 7.93 -5.40 25.92
CA LEU A 148 7.52 -4.54 27.03
C LEU A 148 6.00 -4.61 27.17
N CYS A 149 5.50 -5.08 28.31
CA CYS A 149 4.09 -5.03 28.64
C CYS A 149 3.78 -3.72 29.38
N VAL A 150 2.96 -2.86 28.77
CA VAL A 150 2.47 -1.63 29.41
C VAL A 150 1.04 -1.88 29.85
N ALA A 151 0.84 -2.01 31.16
CA ALA A 151 -0.51 -2.09 31.74
C ALA A 151 -1.12 -0.69 31.75
N ASN A 152 -2.15 -0.46 30.93
CA ASN A 152 -2.98 0.72 31.07
C ASN A 152 -3.96 0.48 32.22
N SER A 153 -3.73 1.10 33.37
CA SER A 153 -4.80 1.35 34.33
C SER A 153 -5.78 2.34 33.69
N LEU A 154 -7.03 1.92 33.51
CA LEU A 154 -8.14 2.81 33.15
C LEU A 154 -8.38 3.85 34.25
#